data_AF-A0A8J3IUF8-F1
#
_entry.id   AF-A0A8J3IUF8-F1
#
_cell.length_a   1.000
_cell.length_b   1.000
_cell.length_c   1.000
_cell.angle_alpha   90.00
_cell.angle_beta   90.00
_cell.angle_gamma   90.00
#
_symmetry.space_group_name_H-M   'P 1'
#
loop_
_entity.id
_entity.type
_entity.pdbx_description
1 polymer ?
#
loop_
_entity_poly.entity_id
_entity_poly.type
_entity_poly.pdbx_seq_one_letter_code
_entity_poly.pdbx_strand_id
1 'polypeptide(L)' 'MPEDIPLFYFDDLEIGQVFELGSITVSEEEMLAFAQHYDPQPFHISTEQARHHLEG' A
#
# COMPACT_ATOMS: atom_id res chain seq x y z
N MET A 1 6.12 16.74 -5.69
CA MET A 1 5.56 15.88 -6.75
C MET A 1 6.63 15.72 -7.81
N PRO A 2 6.84 14.52 -8.39
CA PRO A 2 7.74 14.39 -9.53
C PRO A 2 7.34 15.41 -10.60
N GLU A 3 8.33 16.08 -11.21
CA GLU A 3 8.06 17.20 -12.14
C GLU A 3 7.33 16.76 -13.42
N ASP A 4 7.32 15.45 -13.71
CA ASP A 4 6.78 14.88 -14.94
C ASP A 4 5.32 14.39 -14.83
N ILE A 5 4.65 14.54 -13.67
CA ILE A 5 3.23 14.16 -13.55
C ILE A 5 2.37 15.35 -14.05
N PRO A 6 1.53 15.16 -15.08
CA PRO A 6 0.65 16.21 -15.57
C PRO A 6 -0.29 16.68 -14.44
N LEU A 7 -0.39 17.99 -14.27
CA LEU A 7 -1.40 18.57 -13.40
C LEU A 7 -2.74 18.55 -14.13
N PHE A 8 -3.69 17.75 -13.63
CA PHE A 8 -5.06 17.75 -14.11
C PHE A 8 -5.91 18.72 -13.30
N TYR A 9 -6.72 19.53 -13.98
CA TYR A 9 -7.84 20.24 -13.36
C TYR A 9 -9.11 19.39 -13.48
N PHE A 10 -10.17 19.81 -12.78
CA PHE A 10 -11.42 19.05 -12.71
C PHE A 10 -12.03 18.76 -14.08
N ASP A 11 -12.01 19.75 -14.98
CA ASP A 11 -12.60 19.65 -16.32
C ASP A 11 -11.75 18.83 -17.31
N ASP A 12 -10.52 18.46 -16.94
CA ASP A 12 -9.65 17.59 -17.74
C ASP A 12 -9.92 16.09 -17.50
N LEU A 13 -10.75 15.75 -16.50
CA LEU A 13 -11.05 14.37 -16.12
C LEU A 13 -12.27 13.84 -16.87
N GLU A 14 -12.14 12.65 -17.43
CA GLU A 14 -13.21 11.99 -18.19
C GLU A 14 -13.81 10.81 -17.41
N ILE A 15 -15.12 10.55 -17.59
CA ILE A 15 -15.78 9.39 -16.98
C ILE A 15 -15.15 8.10 -17.55
N GLY A 16 -14.65 7.26 -16.65
CA GLY A 16 -14.00 6.00 -17.02
C GLY A 16 -12.50 6.13 -17.32
N GLN A 17 -11.91 7.30 -17.11
CA GLN A 17 -10.46 7.49 -17.20
C GLN A 17 -9.72 6.58 -16.21
N VAL A 18 -8.65 5.94 -16.68
CA VAL A 18 -7.80 5.04 -15.90
C VAL A 18 -6.37 5.58 -15.91
N PHE A 19 -5.72 5.56 -14.75
CA PHE A 19 -4.30 5.88 -14.59
C PHE A 19 -3.55 4.61 -14.23
N GLU A 20 -2.65 4.18 -15.11
CA GLU A 20 -1.70 3.13 -14.78
C GLU A 20 -0.59 3.70 -13.90
N LEU A 21 -0.48 3.18 -12.68
CA LEU A 21 0.59 3.55 -11.77
C LEU A 21 1.78 2.60 -11.93
N GLY A 22 2.96 3.08 -11.54
CA GLY A 22 4.13 2.22 -11.42
C GLY A 22 3.95 1.14 -10.35
N SER A 23 4.80 0.12 -10.40
CA SER A 23 4.90 -0.90 -9.35
C SER A 23 6.12 -0.64 -8.47
N ILE A 24 6.01 -0.97 -7.19
CA ILE A 24 7.13 -1.00 -6.25
C ILE A 24 7.23 -2.38 -5.62
N THR A 25 8.45 -2.81 -5.31
CA THR A 25 8.68 -3.97 -4.44
C THR A 25 8.76 -3.47 -3.01
N VAL A 26 7.85 -3.96 -2.16
CA VAL A 26 7.87 -3.65 -0.73
C VAL A 26 8.65 -4.75 0.00
N SER A 27 9.67 -4.36 0.75
CA SER A 27 10.46 -5.28 1.56
C SER A 27 9.73 -5.71 2.85
N GLU A 28 10.15 -6.82 3.44
CA GLU A 28 9.64 -7.26 4.75
C GLU A 28 9.84 -6.20 5.84
N GLU A 29 10.99 -5.53 5.84
CA GLU A 29 11.29 -4.46 6.79
C GLU A 29 10.30 -3.30 6.68
N GLU A 30 9.99 -2.85 5.45
CA GLU A 30 9.02 -1.78 5.22
C GLU A 30 7.60 -2.19 5.64
N MET A 31 7.19 -3.44 5.34
CA MET A 31 5.90 -3.97 5.77
C MET A 31 5.80 -3.98 7.31
N LEU A 32 6.82 -4.51 7.99
CA LEU A 32 6.86 -4.59 9.46
C LEU A 32 6.90 -3.21 10.11
N ALA A 33 7.69 -2.28 9.58
CA ALA A 33 7.79 -0.92 10.10
C ALA A 33 6.45 -0.19 10.00
N PHE A 34 5.74 -0.33 8.88
CA PHE A 34 4.41 0.25 8.70
C PHE A 34 3.41 -0.37 9.69
N ALA A 35 3.36 -1.71 9.77
CA ALA A 35 2.45 -2.41 10.66
C ALA A 35 2.67 -2.03 12.13
N GLN A 36 3.92 -1.98 12.59
CA GLN A 36 4.25 -1.59 13.96
C GLN A 36 3.80 -0.17 14.30
N HIS A 37 3.87 0.75 13.34
CA HIS A 37 3.53 2.14 13.57
C HIS A 37 2.03 2.41 13.51
N TYR A 38 1.32 1.81 12.54
CA TYR A 38 -0.05 2.19 12.21
C TYR A 38 -1.11 1.16 12.60
N ASP A 39 -0.79 -0.15 12.57
CA ASP A 39 -1.75 -1.20 12.86
C ASP A 39 -1.07 -2.48 13.39
N PRO A 40 -0.63 -2.48 14.66
CA PRO A 40 0.19 -3.54 15.24
C PRO A 40 -0.65 -4.76 15.64
N GLN A 41 -1.62 -5.18 14.82
CA GLN A 41 -2.29 -6.46 15.03
C GLN A 41 -1.26 -7.58 15.04
N PRO A 42 -1.38 -8.57 15.94
CA PRO A 42 -0.30 -9.53 16.16
C PRO A 42 0.10 -10.35 14.92
N PHE A 43 -0.84 -10.58 14.01
CA PHE A 43 -0.58 -11.25 12.73
C PHE A 43 0.10 -10.35 11.67
N HIS A 44 0.14 -9.03 11.84
CA HIS A 44 0.91 -8.13 10.97
C HIS A 44 2.40 -8.06 11.34
N ILE A 45 2.75 -8.39 12.59
CA ILE A 45 4.11 -8.19 13.13
C ILE A 45 4.81 -9.49 13.53
N SER A 46 4.16 -10.63 13.39
CA SER A 46 4.72 -11.95 13.69
C SER A 46 4.27 -12.97 12.67
N THR A 47 5.23 -13.60 11.98
CA THR A 47 4.97 -14.71 11.06
C THR A 47 4.33 -15.90 11.76
N GLU A 48 4.66 -16.15 13.03
CA GLU A 48 4.09 -17.24 13.81
C GLU A 48 2.60 -17.00 14.09
N GLN A 49 2.25 -15.78 14.53
CA GLN A 49 0.86 -15.40 14.78
C GLN A 49 0.07 -15.28 13.48
N ALA A 50 0.71 -14.84 12.39
CA ALA A 50 0.11 -14.81 11.06
C ALA A 50 -0.31 -16.21 10.60
N ARG A 51 0.54 -17.23 10.83
CA ARG A 51 0.24 -18.60 10.47
C ARG A 51 -1.00 -19.14 11.20
N HIS A 52 -1.15 -18.78 12.47
CA HIS A 52 -2.25 -19.23 13.29
C HIS A 52 -3.53 -18.39 13.16
N HIS A 53 -3.45 -17.18 12.60
CA HIS A 53 -4.60 -16.25 12.54
C HIS A 53 -5.78 -16.76 11.73
N LEU A 54 -5.53 -17.61 10.71
CA LEU A 54 -6.56 -18.22 9.87
C LEU A 54 -6.94 -19.64 10.31
N GLU A 55 -6.23 -20.20 11.30
CA GLU A 55 -6.51 -21.51 11.89
C GLU A 55 -7.54 -21.33 13.01
N GLY A 56 -8.81 -21.13 12.64
CA GLY A 56 -9.98 -21.17 13.52
C GLY A 56 -10.63 -22.54 13.56
#